data_AF-A0A8K1LEC2-F1
#
_entry.id   AF-A0A8K1LEC2-F1
#
_cell.length_a   1.000
_cell.length_b   1.000
_cell.length_c   1.000
_cell.angle_alpha   90.00
_cell.angle_beta   90.00
_cell.angle_gamma   90.00
#
_symmetry.space_group_name_H-M   'P 1'
#
loop_
_entity.id
_entity.type
_entity.pdbx_description
1 polymer ?
#
loop_
_entity_poly.entity_id
_entity_poly.type
_entity_poly.pdbx_seq_one_letter_code
_entity_poly.pdbx_strand_id
1 'polypeptide(L)'
;MRSVLALLIVTLALTALSSCEKDPKEPSGSVSADSIKIKKEVANAFVKRKKRSSPYEWYFEYYKSPMEQMHERCENYPPCDYLSDQVGFALAYNRFFGRY
;
A
#
# COMPACT_ATOMS: atom_id res chain seq x y z
N MET A 1 15.60 -28.93 26.69
CA MET A 1 15.22 -28.26 25.43
C MET A 1 13.83 -28.67 24.94
N ARG A 2 13.57 -29.96 24.62
CA ARG A 2 12.25 -30.41 24.10
C ARG A 2 11.09 -30.28 25.10
N SER A 3 11.34 -30.54 26.38
CA SER A 3 10.30 -30.41 27.43
C SER A 3 9.87 -28.97 27.70
N VAL A 4 10.76 -28.00 27.51
CA VAL A 4 10.46 -26.57 27.70
C VAL A 4 9.62 -26.06 26.54
N LEU A 5 9.93 -26.49 25.32
CA LEU A 5 9.11 -26.20 24.14
C LEU A 5 7.70 -26.80 24.25
N ALA A 6 7.58 -28.01 24.78
CA ALA A 6 6.27 -28.64 25.01
C ALA A 6 5.41 -27.85 26.01
N LEU A 7 6.00 -27.39 27.12
CA LEU A 7 5.30 -26.55 28.10
C LEU A 7 4.84 -25.22 27.50
N LEU A 8 5.69 -24.56 26.70
CA LEU A 8 5.35 -23.31 26.02
C LEU A 8 4.17 -23.46 25.04
N ILE A 9 4.15 -24.55 24.27
CA ILE A 9 3.07 -24.82 23.32
C ILE A 9 1.75 -25.09 24.06
N VAL A 10 1.79 -25.83 25.17
CA VAL A 10 0.59 -26.12 25.97
C VAL A 10 0.05 -24.84 26.61
N THR A 11 0.90 -23.97 27.17
CA THR A 11 0.45 -22.70 27.74
C THR A 11 -0.17 -21.78 26.67
N LEU A 12 0.39 -21.77 25.46
CA LEU A 12 -0.13 -20.97 24.35
C LEU A 12 -1.53 -21.48 23.91
N ALA A 13 -1.72 -22.80 23.86
CA ALA A 13 -3.00 -23.41 23.53
C ALA A 13 -4.08 -23.11 24.58
N LEU A 14 -3.73 -23.13 25.87
CA LEU A 14 -4.68 -22.77 26.94
C LEU A 14 -5.11 -21.30 26.88
N THR A 15 -4.18 -20.38 26.56
CA THR A 15 -4.53 -18.95 26.41
C THR A 15 -5.42 -18.64 25.20
N ALA A 16 -5.31 -19.44 24.14
CA ALA A 16 -6.16 -19.28 22.95
C ALA A 16 -7.62 -19.72 23.23
N LEU A 17 -7.81 -20.75 24.05
CA LEU A 17 -9.15 -21.26 24.39
C LEU A 17 -9.88 -20.39 25.42
N SER A 18 -9.16 -19.68 26.29
CA SER A 18 -9.75 -18.75 27.26
C SER A 18 -10.22 -17.42 26.65
N SER A 19 -9.91 -17.15 25.38
CA SER A 19 -10.20 -15.87 24.73
C SER A 19 -11.46 -15.90 23.86
N CYS A 20 -12.42 -16.76 24.18
CA CYS A 20 -13.79 -16.68 23.66
C CYS A 20 -14.72 -16.10 24.74
N GLU A 21 -14.40 -14.89 25.19
CA GLU A 21 -15.36 -14.04 25.88
C GLU A 21 -16.39 -13.59 24.83
N LYS A 22 -17.63 -14.07 24.95
CA LYS A 22 -18.76 -13.61 24.14
C LYS A 22 -19.08 -12.18 24.53
N ASP A 23 -18.77 -11.22 23.66
CA ASP A 23 -19.25 -9.85 23.80
C ASP A 23 -20.79 -9.79 23.66
N PRO A 24 -21.45 -8.90 24.39
CA PRO A 24 -22.89 -8.93 24.59
C PRO A 24 -23.62 -8.36 23.38
N LYS A 25 -24.47 -9.21 22.81
CA LYS A 25 -25.77 -8.84 22.23
C LYS A 25 -25.68 -7.65 21.24
N GLU A 26 -25.23 -7.92 20.03
CA GLU A 26 -25.54 -7.03 18.91
C GLU A 26 -27.06 -6.91 18.79
N PRO A 27 -27.63 -5.69 18.74
CA PRO A 27 -29.06 -5.53 18.51
C PRO A 27 -29.35 -6.07 17.12
N SER A 28 -30.10 -7.17 17.07
CA SER A 28 -30.71 -7.76 15.89
C SER A 28 -31.78 -6.81 15.32
N GLY A 29 -31.35 -5.63 14.87
CA GLY A 29 -32.07 -4.83 13.90
C GLY A 29 -31.33 -5.01 12.60
N SER A 30 -31.93 -5.71 11.63
CA SER A 30 -31.45 -5.64 10.26
C SER A 30 -31.52 -4.17 9.86
N VAL A 31 -30.41 -3.44 9.99
CA VAL A 31 -30.28 -2.09 9.46
C VAL A 31 -30.39 -2.27 7.96
N SER A 32 -31.61 -2.08 7.45
CA SER A 32 -31.92 -2.21 6.03
C SER A 32 -30.88 -1.39 5.27
N ALA A 33 -30.23 -1.97 4.26
CA ALA A 33 -29.22 -1.26 3.47
C ALA A 33 -29.76 0.06 2.87
N ASP A 34 -31.09 0.23 2.83
CA ASP A 34 -31.75 1.46 2.43
C ASP A 34 -31.68 2.59 3.46
N SER A 35 -31.54 2.30 4.76
CA SER A 35 -31.36 3.35 5.79
C SER A 35 -29.94 3.93 5.83
N ILE A 36 -28.98 3.31 5.15
CA ILE A 36 -27.58 3.77 5.06
C ILE A 36 -27.34 4.60 3.78
N LYS A 37 -28.29 4.61 2.84
CA LYS A 37 -28.16 5.36 1.58
C LYS A 37 -28.54 6.82 1.77
N ILE A 38 -27.52 7.66 1.90
CA ILE A 38 -27.68 9.11 1.97
C ILE A 38 -27.81 9.68 0.56
N LYS A 39 -28.76 10.62 0.36
CA LYS A 39 -28.91 11.34 -0.92
C LYS A 39 -27.61 12.07 -1.29
N LYS A 40 -27.26 12.09 -2.57
CA LYS A 40 -26.03 12.72 -3.10
C LYS A 40 -25.85 14.16 -2.64
N GLU A 41 -26.94 14.93 -2.57
CA GLU A 41 -26.95 16.32 -2.09
C GLU A 41 -26.50 16.44 -0.63
N VAL A 42 -27.05 15.57 0.23
CA VAL A 42 -26.72 15.51 1.66
C VAL A 42 -25.27 15.02 1.82
N ALA A 43 -24.86 14.02 1.05
CA ALA A 43 -23.47 13.53 1.04
C ALA A 43 -22.47 14.61 0.60
N ASN A 44 -22.78 15.42 -0.41
CA ASN A 44 -21.89 16.50 -0.86
C ASN A 44 -21.69 17.63 0.17
N ALA A 45 -22.62 17.76 1.14
CA ALA A 45 -22.48 18.76 2.20
C ALA A 45 -21.32 18.44 3.16
N PHE A 46 -21.03 17.16 3.39
CA PHE A 46 -19.97 16.71 4.30
C PHE A 46 -18.82 15.96 3.62
N VAL A 47 -19.04 15.36 2.46
CA VAL A 47 -18.00 14.74 1.63
C VAL A 47 -17.52 15.74 0.58
N LYS A 48 -16.51 16.54 0.94
CA LYS A 48 -15.78 17.34 -0.04
C LYS A 48 -14.82 16.42 -0.80
N ARG A 49 -15.06 16.24 -2.11
CA ARG A 49 -14.11 15.53 -2.99
C ARG A 49 -12.78 16.28 -2.96
N LYS A 50 -11.74 15.70 -2.34
CA LYS A 50 -10.38 16.21 -2.44
C LYS A 50 -10.01 16.24 -3.94
N LYS A 51 -9.67 17.41 -4.46
CA LYS A 51 -9.23 17.57 -5.85
C LYS A 51 -8.00 16.67 -6.02
N ARG A 52 -8.09 15.67 -6.91
CA ARG A 52 -7.02 14.68 -7.10
C ARG A 52 -5.77 15.28 -7.70
N SER A 53 -5.90 16.35 -8.48
CA SER A 53 -4.77 17.05 -9.06
C SER A 53 -4.39 18.26 -8.23
N SER A 54 -3.15 18.27 -7.74
CA SER A 54 -2.50 19.46 -7.21
C SER A 54 -1.92 20.24 -8.38
N PRO A 55 -2.07 21.58 -8.44
CA PRO A 55 -1.37 22.40 -9.44
C PRO A 55 0.15 22.16 -9.47
N TYR A 56 0.71 21.69 -8.34
CA TYR A 56 2.13 21.36 -8.22
C TYR A 56 2.54 20.05 -8.90
N GLU A 57 1.63 19.09 -9.09
CA GLU A 57 1.99 17.82 -9.77
C GLU A 57 2.46 18.07 -11.20
N TRP A 58 1.77 18.94 -11.94
CA TRP A 58 2.18 19.32 -13.29
C TRP A 58 3.56 19.98 -13.32
N TYR A 59 3.90 20.76 -12.28
CA TYR A 59 5.22 21.37 -12.16
C TYR A 59 6.33 20.33 -11.98
N PHE A 60 6.11 19.32 -11.13
CA PHE A 60 7.09 18.24 -10.93
C PHE A 60 7.22 17.31 -12.15
N GLU A 61 6.13 17.09 -12.89
CA GLU A 61 6.17 16.34 -14.15
C GLU A 61 6.95 17.10 -15.25
N TYR A 62 6.85 18.43 -15.28
CA TYR A 62 7.55 19.22 -16.30
C TYR A 62 9.02 19.46 -15.93
N TYR A 63 9.31 19.71 -14.66
CA TYR A 63 10.65 20.01 -14.15
C TYR A 63 11.27 18.79 -13.48
N LYS A 64 11.50 17.73 -14.26
CA LYS A 64 12.20 16.53 -13.80
C LYS A 64 13.69 16.80 -13.66
N SER A 65 14.27 16.33 -12.56
CA SER A 65 15.72 16.40 -12.36
C SER A 65 16.45 15.57 -13.43
N PRO A 66 17.71 15.90 -13.77
CA PRO A 66 18.49 15.07 -14.70
C PRO A 66 18.55 13.60 -14.29
N MET A 67 18.65 13.31 -12.98
CA MET A 67 18.68 11.94 -12.46
C MET A 67 17.33 11.23 -12.68
N GLU A 68 16.22 11.93 -12.48
CA GLU A 68 14.88 11.40 -12.73
C GLU A 68 14.70 11.03 -14.20
N GLN A 69 15.12 11.92 -15.11
CA GLN A 69 15.06 11.66 -16.55
C GLN A 69 15.89 10.45 -16.97
N MET A 70 17.02 10.20 -16.28
CA MET A 70 17.83 9.02 -16.52
C MET A 70 17.16 7.75 -15.97
N HIS A 71 16.53 7.82 -14.79
CA HIS A 71 15.72 6.72 -14.24
C HIS A 71 14.57 6.35 -15.18
N GLU A 72 13.76 7.33 -15.57
CA GLU A 72 12.64 7.10 -16.47
C GLU A 72 13.08 6.52 -17.81
N ARG A 73 14.24 6.94 -18.32
CA ARG A 73 14.80 6.34 -19.54
C ARG A 73 15.15 4.86 -19.37
N CYS A 74 15.69 4.49 -18.20
CA CYS A 74 16.00 3.09 -17.89
C CYS A 74 14.74 2.26 -17.70
N GLU A 75 13.76 2.77 -16.95
CA GLU A 75 12.46 2.12 -16.73
C GLU A 75 11.69 1.92 -18.04
N ASN A 76 11.74 2.92 -18.94
CA ASN A 76 11.14 2.80 -20.27
C ASN A 76 11.88 1.83 -21.20
N TYR A 77 13.05 1.32 -20.81
CA TYR A 77 13.82 0.35 -21.58
C TYR A 77 13.93 -0.97 -20.80
N PRO A 78 13.06 -1.98 -21.10
CA PRO A 78 12.95 -3.19 -20.29
C PRO A 78 14.26 -3.93 -19.99
N PRO A 79 15.25 -3.97 -20.90
CA PRO A 79 16.55 -4.57 -20.58
C PRO A 79 17.36 -3.79 -19.54
N CYS A 80 17.26 -2.45 -19.51
CA CYS A 80 17.88 -1.64 -18.45
C CYS A 80 17.12 -1.80 -17.14
N ASP A 81 15.78 -1.73 -17.18
CA ASP A 81 14.91 -1.89 -16.02
C ASP A 81 15.21 -3.20 -15.27
N TYR A 82 15.13 -4.34 -15.97
CA TYR A 82 15.40 -5.66 -15.38
C TYR A 82 16.84 -5.82 -14.86
N LEU A 83 17.81 -5.20 -15.53
CA LEU A 83 19.20 -5.23 -15.08
C LEU A 83 19.38 -4.34 -13.84
N SER A 84 18.68 -3.21 -13.77
CA SER A 84 18.77 -2.26 -12.67
C SER A 84 18.33 -2.86 -11.34
N ASP A 85 17.35 -3.77 -11.37
CA ASP A 85 16.91 -4.55 -10.21
C ASP A 85 18.02 -5.47 -9.66
N GLN A 86 18.96 -5.89 -10.49
CA GLN A 86 20.00 -6.86 -10.12
C GLN A 86 21.31 -6.20 -9.70
N VAL A 87 21.76 -5.20 -10.47
CA VAL A 87 23.08 -4.58 -10.28
C VAL A 87 22.99 -3.13 -9.81
N GLY A 88 21.78 -2.59 -9.70
CA GLY A 88 21.53 -1.19 -9.39
C GLY A 88 21.51 -0.29 -10.64
N PHE A 89 20.78 0.82 -10.51
CA PHE A 89 20.56 1.79 -11.58
C PHE A 89 21.84 2.30 -12.24
N ALA A 90 22.85 2.73 -11.48
CA ALA A 90 24.03 3.37 -12.06
C ALA A 90 24.83 2.43 -12.98
N LEU A 91 24.96 1.16 -12.61
CA LEU A 91 25.64 0.15 -13.42
C LEU A 91 24.80 -0.25 -14.64
N ALA A 92 23.50 -0.47 -14.45
CA ALA A 92 22.58 -0.80 -15.53
C ALA A 92 22.48 0.33 -16.57
N TYR A 93 22.29 1.57 -16.11
CA TYR A 93 22.20 2.74 -16.95
C TYR A 93 23.48 2.96 -17.76
N ASN A 94 24.66 2.87 -17.11
CA ASN A 94 25.93 3.01 -17.82
C ASN A 94 26.16 1.90 -18.86
N ARG A 95 25.69 0.68 -18.60
CA ARG A 95 25.84 -0.42 -19.57
C ARG A 95 25.08 -0.18 -20.88
N PHE A 96 23.92 0.48 -20.83
CA PHE A 96 23.07 0.72 -22.01
C PHE A 96 23.20 2.12 -22.60
N PHE A 97 23.38 3.12 -21.75
CA PHE A 97 23.36 4.54 -22.13
C PHE A 97 24.68 5.27 -21.82
N GLY A 98 25.64 4.61 -21.17
CA GLY A 98 26.98 5.13 -21.00
C GLY A 98 27.67 5.25 -22.35
N ARG A 99 28.20 6.43 -22.64
CA ARG A 99 29.15 6.60 -23.75
C ARG A 99 30.51 6.14 -23.24
N TYR A 100 31.10 5.16 -23.92
CA TYR A 100 32.45 4.65 -23.66
C TYR A 100 33.47 5.78 -23.45
#